data_AF-A0A0B4EF07-F1
#
_entry.id   AF-A0A0B4EF07-F1
#
_cell.length_a   1.000
_cell.length_b   1.000
_cell.length_c   1.000
_cell.angle_alpha   90.00
_cell.angle_beta   90.00
_cell.angle_gamma   90.00
#
_symmetry.space_group_name_H-M   'P 1'
#
loop_
_entity.id
_entity.type
_entity.pdbx_description
1 polymer ?
#
loop_
_entity_poly.entity_id
_entity_poly.type
_entity_poly.pdbx_seq_one_letter_code
_entity_poly.pdbx_strand_id
1 'polypeptide(L)'
;MKLFFANYIKFEGRSNRGEYWKAVLLLIVINIAVGVVDTILTGSGGVPFLGMIFSLVTLVPSLAIGARRLHDIGKSGWWLLIGLIPLIGAIILIVWFAKKPDPAPNQYG
;
A
#
# COMPACT_ATOMS: atom_id res chain seq x y z
N MET A 1 -9.86 3.20 -11.02
CA MET A 1 -9.30 1.85 -11.27
C MET A 1 -8.19 1.84 -12.33
N LYS A 2 -8.28 2.63 -13.43
CA LYS A 2 -7.21 2.71 -14.45
C LYS A 2 -5.82 3.05 -13.86
N LEU A 3 -5.73 3.91 -12.85
CA LEU A 3 -4.45 4.27 -12.21
C LEU A 3 -3.74 3.12 -11.48
N PHE A 4 -4.48 2.14 -10.95
CA PHE A 4 -3.88 1.10 -10.10
C PHE A 4 -3.06 0.09 -10.93
N PHE A 5 -3.58 -0.29 -12.10
CA PHE A 5 -2.90 -1.19 -13.02
C PHE A 5 -2.08 -0.44 -14.08
N ALA A 6 -2.46 0.77 -14.51
CA ALA A 6 -1.70 1.52 -15.52
C ALA A 6 -0.43 2.21 -14.98
N ASN A 7 -0.37 2.52 -13.69
CA ASN A 7 0.80 3.14 -13.03
C ASN A 7 1.43 2.22 -11.97
N TYR A 8 1.40 0.91 -12.23
CA TYR A 8 1.91 -0.15 -11.36
C TYR A 8 3.41 0.01 -11.01
N ILE A 9 4.19 0.64 -11.91
CA ILE A 9 5.65 0.76 -11.82
C ILE A 9 6.11 2.23 -11.80
N LYS A 10 5.21 3.21 -11.97
CA LYS A 10 5.59 4.63 -11.97
C LYS A 10 5.75 5.15 -10.55
N PHE A 11 6.98 5.39 -10.12
CA PHE A 11 7.30 6.03 -8.83
C PHE A 11 7.09 7.55 -8.84
N GLU A 12 6.71 8.13 -9.98
CA GLU A 12 6.58 9.57 -10.19
C GLU A 12 5.11 10.00 -10.37
N GLY A 13 4.76 11.17 -9.83
CA GLY A 13 3.45 11.82 -9.99
C GLY A 13 2.68 12.00 -8.68
N ARG A 14 1.98 13.13 -8.56
CA ARG A 14 1.15 13.47 -7.39
C ARG A 14 -0.16 12.69 -7.42
N SER A 15 -0.39 11.89 -6.38
CA SER A 15 -1.62 11.10 -6.24
C SER A 15 -2.60 11.85 -5.32
N ASN A 16 -3.83 12.08 -5.77
CA ASN A 16 -4.83 12.72 -4.91
C ASN A 16 -5.18 11.78 -3.74
N ARG A 17 -5.33 12.28 -2.51
CA ARG A 17 -5.53 11.43 -1.31
C ARG A 17 -6.70 10.46 -1.43
N GLY A 18 -7.76 10.89 -2.11
CA GLY A 18 -8.91 10.05 -2.37
C GLY A 18 -8.58 8.83 -3.23
N GLU A 19 -7.63 8.94 -4.15
CA GLU A 19 -7.17 7.81 -4.96
C GLU A 19 -6.32 6.86 -4.14
N TYR A 20 -5.44 7.38 -3.27
CA TYR A 20 -4.65 6.57 -2.33
C TYR A 20 -5.55 5.72 -1.42
N TRP A 21 -6.55 6.32 -0.77
CA TRP A 21 -7.43 5.56 0.13
C TRP A 21 -8.32 4.57 -0.63
N LYS A 22 -8.79 4.90 -1.84
CA LYS A 22 -9.50 3.94 -2.70
C LYS A 22 -8.62 2.76 -3.10
N ALA A 23 -7.35 3.02 -3.39
CA ALA A 23 -6.33 2.02 -3.67
C ALA A 23 -6.10 1.09 -2.47
N VAL A 24 -5.92 1.65 -1.28
CA VAL A 24 -5.74 0.90 -0.03
C VAL A 24 -6.98 0.06 0.30
N LEU A 25 -8.17 0.65 0.22
CA LEU A 25 -9.43 -0.08 0.45
C LEU A 25 -9.61 -1.23 -0.53
N LEU A 26 -9.29 -1.02 -1.81
CA LEU A 26 -9.36 -2.09 -2.81
C LEU A 26 -8.37 -3.22 -2.49
N LEU A 27 -7.13 -2.90 -2.11
CA LEU A 27 -6.16 -3.90 -1.67
C LEU A 27 -6.63 -4.68 -0.45
N ILE A 28 -7.26 -4.02 0.53
CA ILE A 28 -7.82 -4.68 1.71
C ILE A 28 -8.91 -5.67 1.30
N VAL A 29 -9.87 -5.23 0.46
CA VAL A 29 -10.95 -6.08 -0.02
C VAL A 29 -10.41 -7.29 -0.79
N ILE A 30 -9.43 -7.10 -1.67
CA ILE A 30 -8.84 -8.21 -2.43
C ILE A 30 -8.09 -9.17 -1.49
N ASN A 31 -7.33 -8.67 -0.51
CA ASN A 31 -6.64 -9.53 0.47
C ASN A 31 -7.63 -10.37 1.29
N ILE A 32 -8.75 -9.80 1.72
CA ILE A 32 -9.81 -10.55 2.42
C ILE A 32 -10.40 -11.62 1.50
N ALA A 33 -10.73 -11.26 0.25
CA ALA A 33 -11.28 -12.21 -0.72
C ALA A 33 -10.32 -13.37 -1.01
N VAL A 34 -9.02 -13.09 -1.21
CA VAL A 34 -7.99 -14.11 -1.42
C VAL A 34 -7.86 -15.01 -0.19
N GLY A 35 -7.86 -14.44 1.04
CA GLY A 35 -7.80 -15.22 2.26
C GLY A 35 -9.01 -16.13 2.48
N VAL A 36 -10.22 -15.68 2.10
CA VAL A 36 -11.43 -16.51 2.12
C VAL A 36 -11.31 -17.65 1.11
N VAL A 37 -10.85 -17.37 -0.10
CA VAL A 37 -10.64 -18.40 -1.14
C VAL A 37 -9.61 -19.43 -0.69
N ASP A 38 -8.47 -19.01 -0.12
CA ASP A 38 -7.46 -19.92 0.42
C ASP A 38 -8.04 -20.81 1.53
N THR A 39 -8.84 -20.24 2.43
CA THR A 39 -9.48 -20.98 3.53
C THR A 39 -10.47 -22.02 3.01
N ILE A 40 -11.23 -21.69 1.96
CA ILE A 40 -12.17 -22.62 1.31
C ILE A 40 -11.42 -23.75 0.60
N LEU A 41 -10.33 -23.44 -0.11
CA LEU A 41 -9.59 -24.41 -0.92
C LEU A 41 -8.69 -25.33 -0.10
N THR A 42 -8.07 -24.81 0.97
CA THR A 42 -7.03 -25.51 1.73
C THR A 42 -7.44 -25.86 3.17
N GLY A 43 -8.59 -25.37 3.64
CA GLY A 43 -9.07 -25.57 5.00
C GLY A 43 -8.34 -24.69 6.03
N SER A 44 -8.91 -24.58 7.24
CA SER A 44 -8.32 -23.84 8.36
C SER A 44 -7.04 -24.54 8.86
N GLY A 45 -5.90 -24.24 8.24
CA GLY A 45 -4.60 -24.85 8.54
C GLY A 45 -3.79 -25.27 7.31
N GLY A 46 -4.39 -25.17 6.11
CA GLY A 46 -3.68 -25.37 4.86
C GLY A 46 -2.73 -24.23 4.52
N VAL A 47 -1.77 -24.49 3.63
CA VAL A 47 -0.82 -23.48 3.17
C VAL A 47 -1.53 -22.55 2.17
N PRO A 48 -1.61 -21.23 2.43
CA PRO A 48 -2.33 -20.28 1.57
C PRO A 48 -1.49 -19.91 0.33
N PHE A 49 -1.40 -20.82 -0.63
CA PHE A 49 -0.57 -20.64 -1.83
C PHE A 49 -1.01 -19.43 -2.68
N LEU A 50 -2.31 -19.17 -2.81
CA LEU A 50 -2.80 -18.01 -3.59
C LEU A 50 -2.47 -16.71 -2.88
N GLY A 51 -2.66 -16.66 -1.56
CA GLY A 51 -2.28 -15.53 -0.71
C GLY A 51 -0.79 -15.22 -0.78
N MET A 52 0.07 -16.24 -0.77
CA MET A 52 1.51 -16.07 -0.93
C MET A 52 1.87 -15.42 -2.26
N ILE A 53 1.39 -15.96 -3.39
CA ILE A 53 1.64 -15.41 -4.73
C ILE A 53 1.09 -13.99 -4.83
N PHE A 54 -0.13 -13.77 -4.35
CA PHE A 54 -0.76 -12.46 -4.37
C PHE A 54 0.02 -11.43 -3.54
N SER A 55 0.56 -11.82 -2.38
CA SER A 55 1.40 -10.94 -1.57
C SER A 55 2.67 -10.53 -2.31
N LEU A 56 3.33 -11.44 -3.03
CA LEU A 56 4.55 -11.14 -3.79
C LEU A 56 4.27 -10.21 -4.96
N VAL A 57 3.18 -10.45 -5.68
CA VAL A 57 2.76 -9.56 -6.77
C VAL A 57 2.44 -8.18 -6.21
N THR A 58 1.67 -8.09 -5.13
CA THR A 58 1.23 -6.80 -4.55
C THR A 58 2.27 -6.11 -3.66
N LEU A 59 3.39 -6.74 -3.35
CA LEU A 59 4.46 -6.15 -2.54
C LEU A 59 5.07 -4.92 -3.22
N VAL A 60 5.46 -5.05 -4.48
CA VAL A 60 6.06 -3.94 -5.25
C VAL A 60 5.11 -2.73 -5.38
N PRO A 61 3.84 -2.88 -5.81
CA PRO A 61 2.93 -1.75 -5.95
C PRO A 61 2.54 -1.14 -4.59
N SER A 62 2.41 -1.94 -3.53
CA SER A 62 2.11 -1.41 -2.19
C SER A 62 3.25 -0.53 -1.67
N LEU A 63 4.51 -0.95 -1.86
CA LEU A 63 5.68 -0.15 -1.55
C LEU A 63 5.76 1.12 -2.43
N ALA A 64 5.49 1.00 -3.74
CA ALA A 64 5.54 2.14 -4.65
C ALA A 64 4.51 3.22 -4.33
N ILE A 65 3.28 2.83 -3.94
CA ILE A 65 2.22 3.76 -3.55
C ILE A 65 2.51 4.37 -2.17
N GLY A 66 3.02 3.57 -1.22
CA GLY A 66 3.43 4.05 0.10
C GLY A 66 4.56 5.07 0.02
N ALA A 67 5.57 4.83 -0.83
CA ALA A 67 6.71 5.72 -1.02
C ALA A 67 6.27 7.05 -1.64
N ARG A 68 5.42 7.02 -2.67
CA ARG A 68 4.79 8.22 -3.25
C ARG A 68 4.05 9.04 -2.20
N ARG A 69 3.27 8.37 -1.34
CA ARG A 69 2.50 9.06 -0.31
C ARG A 69 3.39 9.70 0.76
N LEU A 70 4.52 9.08 1.09
CA LEU A 70 5.51 9.68 1.99
C LEU A 70 6.22 10.87 1.30
N HIS A 71 6.58 10.73 0.04
CA HIS A 71 7.18 11.83 -0.74
C HIS A 71 6.24 13.04 -0.82
N ASP A 72 4.92 12.83 -1.01
CA ASP A 72 3.90 13.90 -1.00
C ASP A 72 3.88 14.75 0.29
N ILE A 73 4.36 14.20 1.41
CA ILE A 73 4.44 14.88 2.72
C ILE A 73 5.88 15.22 3.13
N GLY A 74 6.82 15.17 2.17
CA GLY A 74 8.24 15.50 2.40
C GLY A 74 9.01 14.46 3.21
N LYS A 75 8.54 13.21 3.27
CA LYS A 75 9.21 12.09 3.96
C LYS A 75 9.80 11.12 2.96
N SER A 76 10.99 10.61 3.22
CA SER A 76 11.61 9.56 2.39
C SER A 76 10.79 8.26 2.38
N GLY A 77 10.74 7.55 1.25
CA GLY A 77 10.11 6.23 1.15
C GLY A 77 10.65 5.17 2.12
N TRP A 78 11.89 5.33 2.62
CA TRP A 78 12.49 4.46 3.65
C TRP A 78 11.68 4.40 4.95
N TRP A 79 10.87 5.42 5.22
CA TRP A 79 9.99 5.45 6.38
C TRP A 79 8.93 4.33 6.34
N LEU A 80 8.66 3.69 5.20
CA LEU A 80 7.80 2.50 5.15
C LEU A 80 8.33 1.34 6.02
N LEU A 81 9.65 1.24 6.23
CA LEU A 81 10.24 0.19 7.04
C LEU A 81 9.80 0.24 8.51
N ILE A 82 9.33 1.39 9.01
CA ILE A 82 8.79 1.44 10.38
C ILE A 82 7.55 0.56 10.51
N GLY A 83 6.86 0.24 9.41
CA GLY A 83 5.75 -0.70 9.39
C GLY A 83 6.13 -2.14 9.77
N LEU A 84 7.43 -2.47 9.79
CA LEU A 84 7.93 -3.73 10.36
C LEU A 84 7.83 -3.77 11.89
N ILE A 85 7.69 -2.61 12.54
CA ILE A 85 7.39 -2.52 13.97
C ILE A 85 5.87 -2.63 14.15
N PRO A 86 5.36 -3.73 14.71
CA PRO A 86 3.93 -3.94 14.86
C PRO A 86 3.30 -2.88 15.77
N LEU A 87 2.02 -2.57 15.52
CA LEU A 87 1.22 -1.55 16.20
C LEU A 87 1.74 -0.11 16.02
N ILE A 88 2.90 0.23 16.60
CA ILE A 88 3.41 1.61 16.63
C ILE A 88 3.76 2.09 15.22
N GLY A 89 4.50 1.28 14.46
CA GLY A 89 4.87 1.60 13.08
C GLY A 89 3.67 1.78 12.17
N ALA A 90 2.68 0.89 12.30
CA ALA A 90 1.43 0.96 11.55
C ALA A 90 0.65 2.25 11.87
N ILE A 91 0.53 2.62 13.16
CA ILE A 91 -0.17 3.86 13.57
C ILE A 91 0.53 5.08 12.98
N ILE A 92 1.86 5.18 13.06
CA ILE A 92 2.62 6.31 12.52
C ILE A 92 2.39 6.44 11.01
N LEU A 93 2.48 5.32 10.28
CA LEU A 93 2.25 5.31 8.83
C LEU A 93 0.82 5.72 8.48
N ILE A 94 -0.19 5.23 9.19
CA ILE A 94 -1.59 5.62 8.97
C ILE A 94 -1.78 7.13 9.17
N VAL A 95 -1.21 7.69 10.25
CA VAL A 95 -1.28 9.13 10.52
C VAL A 95 -0.61 9.92 9.40
N TRP A 96 0.56 9.49 8.92
CA TRP A 96 1.26 10.13 7.82
C TRP A 96 0.51 10.03 6.50
N PHE A 97 -0.08 8.88 6.19
CA PHE A 97 -0.90 8.69 5.01
C PHE A 97 -2.19 9.52 5.02
N ALA A 98 -2.69 9.91 6.20
CA ALA A 98 -3.84 10.80 6.35
C ALA A 98 -3.51 12.31 6.18
N LYS A 99 -2.24 12.73 6.37
CA LYS A 99 -1.85 14.16 6.40
C LYS A 99 -2.07 14.93 5.09
N LYS A 100 -2.34 16.25 5.21
CA LYS A 100 -1.90 17.29 4.25
C LYS A 100 -0.78 16.90 3.26
N PRO A 101 -0.86 16.80 1.90
CA PRO A 101 0.38 16.95 1.12
C PRO A 101 0.93 18.33 1.43
N ASP A 102 2.24 18.45 1.44
CA ASP A 102 2.86 19.76 1.62
C ASP A 102 2.51 20.66 0.41
N PRO A 103 1.96 21.88 0.61
CA PRO A 103 1.76 22.82 -0.48
C PRO A 103 3.08 23.31 -1.10
N ALA A 104 4.20 23.22 -0.37
CA ALA A 104 5.51 23.56 -0.91
C ALA A 104 5.97 22.52 -1.96
N PRO A 105 6.76 22.92 -2.97
CA PRO A 105 7.48 21.99 -3.81
C PRO A 105 8.38 21.13 -2.89
N ASN A 106 8.14 19.83 -2.85
CA ASN A 106 9.01 18.92 -2.12
C ASN A 106 10.21 18.53 -3.03
N GLN A 107 11.27 18.01 -2.43
CA GLN A 107 12.47 17.57 -3.17
C GLN A 107 12.23 16.37 -4.11
N TYR A 108 11.00 15.86 -4.18
CA TYR A 108 10.57 14.70 -4.95
C TYR A 108 9.58 15.03 -6.09
N GLY A 109 9.19 16.32 -6.28
CA GLY A 109 8.24 16.79 -7.32
C GLY A 109 6.89 17.30 -6.81
#